data_AF-Q0WMY2-F1
#
_entry.id   AF-Q0WMY2-F1
#
_cell.length_a   1.000
_cell.length_b   1.000
_cell.length_c   1.000
_cell.angle_alpha   90.00
_cell.angle_beta   90.00
_cell.angle_gamma   90.00
#
_symmetry.space_group_name_H-M   'P 1'
#
loop_
_entity.id
_entity.type
_entity.pdbx_description
1 polymer ?
#
loop_
_entity_poly.entity_id
_entity_poly.type
_entity_poly.pdbx_seq_one_letter_code
_entity_poly.pdbx_strand_id
1 'polypeptide(L)' 'LRDVKEHPMVRVEAAKALGFIADEKSREVLQELSGDLDPIIAKGCDSSLSILEFKNSKKYDPLI' A
#
# COMPACT_ATOMS: atom_id res chain seq x y z
N LEU A 1 9.61 2.81 -2.58
CA LEU A 1 9.15 1.40 -2.49
C LEU A 1 10.05 0.41 -3.20
N ARG A 2 10.47 0.66 -4.45
CA ARG A 2 11.35 -0.25 -5.21
C ARG A 2 12.84 -0.18 -4.85
N ASP A 3 13.24 0.77 -4.01
CA ASP A 3 14.61 0.79 -3.50
C ASP A 3 14.78 -0.29 -2.43
N VAL A 4 15.42 -1.40 -2.80
CA VAL A 4 15.69 -2.55 -1.93
C VAL A 4 16.85 -2.32 -0.98
N LYS A 5 17.58 -1.21 -1.10
CA LYS A 5 18.65 -0.83 -0.16
C LYS A 5 18.11 -0.11 1.09
N GLU A 6 16.88 0.38 1.02
CA GLU A 6 16.21 1.02 2.14
C GLU A 6 15.73 -0.01 3.17
N HIS A 7 15.67 0.39 4.43
CA HIS A 7 15.20 -0.46 5.51
C HIS A 7 13.76 -0.94 5.25
N PRO A 8 13.43 -2.23 5.45
CA PRO A 8 12.11 -2.78 5.12
C PRO A 8 10.94 -1.99 5.73
N MET A 9 11.08 -1.53 6.97
CA MET A 9 10.03 -0.73 7.63
C MET A 9 9.77 0.62 6.94
N VAL A 10 10.79 1.29 6.41
CA VAL A 10 10.59 2.56 5.67
C VAL A 10 9.81 2.29 4.38
N ARG A 11 10.12 1.17 3.70
CA ARG A 11 9.35 0.70 2.55
C ARG A 11 7.88 0.42 2.93
N VAL A 12 7.63 -0.25 4.06
CA VAL A 12 6.26 -0.50 4.55
C VAL A 12 5.50 0.79 4.86
N GLU A 13 6.12 1.76 5.53
CA GLU A 13 5.45 3.04 5.81
C GLU A 13 5.15 3.81 4.51
N ALA A 14 6.02 3.73 3.50
CA ALA A 14 5.72 4.26 2.18
C ALA A 14 4.53 3.55 1.50
N ALA A 15 4.43 2.20 1.61
CA ALA A 15 3.26 1.46 1.12
C ALA A 15 1.97 1.92 1.80
N LYS A 16 1.99 2.08 3.12
CA LYS A 16 0.82 2.58 3.88
C LYS A 16 0.41 3.97 3.41
N ALA A 17 1.37 4.88 3.21
CA ALA A 17 1.09 6.21 2.70
C ALA A 17 0.39 6.16 1.32
N LEU A 18 0.84 5.30 0.40
CA LEU A 18 0.16 5.08 -0.88
C LEU A 18 -1.26 4.52 -0.71
N GLY A 19 -1.43 3.55 0.19
CA GLY A 19 -2.75 3.00 0.53
C GLY A 19 -3.73 4.08 1.02
N PHE A 20 -3.22 5.04 1.82
CA PHE A 20 -3.99 6.19 2.27
C PHE A 20 -4.27 7.23 1.17
N ILE A 21 -3.37 7.45 0.21
CA ILE A 21 -3.63 8.35 -0.92
C ILE A 21 -4.76 7.79 -1.81
N ALA A 22 -4.75 6.47 -2.01
CA ALA A 22 -5.78 5.71 -2.71
C ALA A 22 -5.98 6.05 -4.21
N ASP A 23 -4.92 6.48 -4.90
CA ASP A 23 -4.96 6.70 -6.35
C ASP A 23 -4.67 5.42 -7.17
N GLU A 24 -4.98 5.43 -8.47
CA GLU A 24 -4.79 4.25 -9.34
C GLU A 24 -3.33 3.81 -9.47
N LYS A 25 -2.38 4.75 -9.58
CA LYS A 25 -0.95 4.45 -9.63
C LYS A 25 -0.47 3.86 -8.31
N SER A 26 -1.03 4.32 -7.18
CA SER A 26 -0.79 3.71 -5.87
C SER A 26 -1.24 2.24 -5.86
N ARG A 27 -2.42 1.92 -6.42
CA ARG A 27 -2.90 0.54 -6.55
C ARG A 27 -1.94 -0.33 -7.35
N GLU A 28 -1.54 0.13 -8.55
CA GLU A 28 -0.62 -0.61 -9.43
C GLU A 28 0.69 -0.96 -8.71
N VAL A 29 1.30 0.01 -8.03
CA VAL A 29 2.56 -0.20 -7.30
C VAL A 29 2.39 -1.19 -6.14
N LEU A 30 1.30 -1.08 -5.37
CA LEU A 30 1.06 -1.98 -4.25
C LEU A 30 0.76 -3.41 -4.72
N GLN A 31 0.08 -3.57 -5.86
CA GLN A 31 -0.25 -4.89 -6.42
C GLN A 31 0.95 -5.56 -7.10
N GLU A 32 1.89 -4.79 -7.65
CA GLU A 32 3.19 -5.32 -8.09
C GLU A 32 3.99 -5.85 -6.89
N LEU A 33 3.99 -5.14 -5.77
CA LEU A 33 4.83 -5.42 -4.61
C LEU A 33 4.19 -6.31 -3.55
N SER A 34 2.92 -6.71 -3.71
CA SER A 34 2.31 -7.77 -2.87
C SER A 34 2.95 -9.14 -3.09
N GLY A 35 3.66 -9.33 -4.21
CA GLY A 35 4.47 -10.52 -4.48
C GLY A 35 5.95 -10.40 -4.11
N ASP A 36 6.36 -9.38 -3.33
CA ASP A 36 7.77 -9.18 -2.96
C ASP A 36 8.31 -10.40 -2.16
N LEU A 37 9.60 -10.72 -2.38
CA LEU A 37 10.29 -11.82 -1.69
C LEU A 37 10.45 -11.57 -0.19
N ASP A 38 10.48 -10.31 0.23
CA ASP A 38 10.44 -9.95 1.64
C ASP A 38 8.97 -9.98 2.15
N PRO A 39 8.63 -10.93 3.04
CA PRO A 39 7.25 -11.10 3.51
C PRO A 39 6.72 -9.88 4.28
N ILE A 40 7.60 -9.05 4.85
CA ILE A 40 7.20 -7.82 5.54
C ILE A 40 6.69 -6.80 4.52
N ILE A 41 7.34 -6.70 3.37
CA ILE A 41 6.94 -5.81 2.28
C ILE A 41 5.65 -6.30 1.63
N ALA A 42 5.58 -7.59 1.29
CA ALA A 42 4.39 -8.21 0.70
C ALA A 42 3.15 -7.98 1.57
N LYS A 43 3.22 -8.33 2.86
CA LYS A 43 2.13 -8.11 3.82
C LYS A 43 1.78 -6.64 4.02
N GLY A 44 2.79 -5.77 4.01
CA GLY A 44 2.61 -4.32 4.07
C GLY A 44 1.83 -3.79 2.88
N CYS A 45 2.12 -4.27 1.67
CA CYS A 45 1.43 -3.89 0.45
C CYS A 45 -0.01 -4.43 0.41
N ASP A 46 -0.24 -5.69 0.80
CA ASP A 46 -1.59 -6.28 0.92
C ASP A 46 -2.49 -5.50 1.87
N SER A 47 -1.96 -5.14 3.04
CA SER A 47 -2.69 -4.34 4.03
C SER A 47 -3.02 -2.96 3.46
N SER A 48 -2.09 -2.36 2.71
CA SER A 48 -2.26 -1.03 2.10
C SER A 48 -3.25 -1.05 0.94
N LEU A 49 -3.29 -2.12 0.13
CA LEU A 49 -4.34 -2.35 -0.88
C LEU A 49 -5.72 -2.42 -0.25
N SER A 50 -5.85 -3.08 0.90
CA SER A 50 -7.13 -3.17 1.63
C SER A 50 -7.63 -1.79 2.07
N ILE A 51 -6.71 -0.91 2.53
CA ILE A 51 -7.02 0.48 2.88
C ILE A 51 -7.45 1.26 1.63
N LEU A 52 -6.70 1.12 0.53
CA LEU A 52 -7.00 1.77 -0.74
C LEU A 52 -8.39 1.39 -1.27
N GLU A 53 -8.71 0.09 -1.30
CA GLU A 53 -10.01 -0.41 -1.76
C GLU A 53 -11.14 0.06 -0.86
N PHE A 54 -10.93 0.10 0.46
CA PHE A 54 -11.90 0.68 1.38
C PHE A 54 -12.15 2.15 1.07
N LYS A 55 -11.10 2.95 0.87
CA LYS A 55 -11.18 4.37 0.53
C LYS A 55 -11.86 4.64 -0.81
N ASN A 56 -11.62 3.80 -1.81
CA ASN A 56 -12.23 3.91 -3.13
C ASN A 56 -13.64 3.29 -3.18
N SER A 57 -14.05 2.57 -2.14
CA SER A 57 -15.42 2.08 -2.03
C SER A 57 -16.38 3.21 -1.72
N LYS A 58 -17.64 3.07 -2.15
CA LYS A 58 -18.74 4.01 -1.84
C LYS A 58 -19.07 4.12 -0.33
N LYS A 59 -18.38 3.37 0.54
CA LYS A 59 -18.54 3.38 1.99
C LYS A 59 -17.57 4.32 2.69
N TYR A 60 -16.60 4.90 1.98
CA TYR A 60 -15.69 5.87 2.55
C TYR A 60 -16.38 7.24 2.64
N ASP A 61 -16.81 7.62 3.84
CA ASP A 61 -17.20 9.00 4.15
C ASP A 61 -16.13 9.60 5.07
N PRO A 62 -15.36 10.61 4.61
CA PRO A 62 -14.33 11.24 5.44
C PRO A 62 -14.91 12.17 6.52
N LEU A 63 -16.24 12.35 6.59
CA LEU A 63 -16.94 13.29 7.48
C LEU A 63 -17.97 12.62 8.41
N ILE A 64 -18.11 11.29 8.37
CA ILE A 64 -18.94 10.50 9.30
C ILE A 64 -18.06 9.58 10.15
#